data_AF-A0A7C1SZG9-F1
#
_entry.id   AF-A0A7C1SZG9-F1
#
_cell.length_a   1.000
_cell.length_b   1.000
_cell.length_c   1.000
_cell.angle_alpha   90.00
_cell.angle_beta   90.00
_cell.angle_gamma   90.00
#
_symmetry.space_group_name_H-M   'P 1'
#
loop_
_entity.id
_entity.type
_entity.pdbx_description
1 polymer ?
#
loop_
_entity_poly.entity_id
_entity_poly.type
_entity_poly.pdbx_seq_one_letter_code
_entity_poly.pdbx_strand_id
1 'polypeptide(L)'
;AIDPQPEFLDNGFIVSRHLDDKAGVAIMLGALEAMQRQEIETPVDTYWLFTIGEEVGVGASAALVPEIASLVAIDNGTTAPGQASDEFGVTLAMADQTGPFDYHLSKKLFELCGEHGIRVQKDVFRYYRSDAASAVEAGHDVRTALLAFGVDASHGYERIHLHALISVAKLVVHYAASEVQIERDSEEVSGLRGFTRQKVAPAEQLLRANEPDEP
;
A
#
# COMPACT_ATOMS: atom_id res chain seq x y z
N ALA A 1 -5.20 -29.25 -1.58
CA ALA A 1 -4.17 -28.25 -1.92
C ALA A 1 -2.84 -28.96 -2.11
N ILE A 2 -1.98 -28.47 -3.00
CA ILE A 2 -0.60 -28.95 -3.14
C ILE A 2 0.19 -28.43 -1.93
N ASP A 3 1.05 -29.26 -1.35
CA ASP A 3 1.92 -28.84 -0.25
C ASP A 3 2.88 -27.73 -0.75
N PRO A 4 2.91 -26.55 -0.10
CA PRO A 4 3.78 -25.44 -0.51
C PRO A 4 5.27 -25.76 -0.43
N GLN A 5 5.68 -26.69 0.45
CA GLN A 5 7.08 -27.09 0.69
C GLN A 5 8.04 -25.88 0.80
N PRO A 6 7.84 -24.97 1.77
CA PRO A 6 8.67 -23.79 1.90
C PRO A 6 10.10 -24.15 2.32
N GLU A 7 11.07 -23.56 1.63
CA GLU A 7 12.50 -23.66 1.91
C GLU A 7 13.02 -22.32 2.44
N PHE A 8 13.57 -22.33 3.66
CA PHE A 8 14.18 -21.17 4.29
C PHE A 8 15.69 -21.28 4.19
N LEU A 9 16.31 -20.35 3.47
CA LEU A 9 17.74 -20.36 3.21
C LEU A 9 18.48 -19.47 4.22
N ASP A 10 19.70 -19.84 4.58
CA ASP A 10 20.53 -19.10 5.54
C ASP A 10 20.86 -17.66 5.11
N ASN A 11 20.76 -17.37 3.82
CA ASN A 11 20.97 -16.05 3.25
C ASN A 11 19.72 -15.15 3.31
N GLY A 12 18.64 -15.59 3.96
CA GLY A 12 17.42 -14.80 4.17
C GLY A 12 16.37 -14.94 3.06
N PHE A 13 16.65 -15.70 2.00
CA PHE A 13 15.64 -16.01 0.98
C PHE A 13 14.71 -17.14 1.44
N ILE A 14 13.45 -17.02 1.05
CA ILE A 14 12.40 -18.03 1.23
C ILE A 14 11.93 -18.40 -0.17
N VAL A 15 11.88 -19.70 -0.45
CA VAL A 15 11.38 -20.23 -1.72
C VAL A 15 10.17 -21.11 -1.42
N SER A 16 9.02 -20.85 -2.05
CA SER A 16 7.78 -21.59 -1.77
C SER A 16 6.79 -21.41 -2.92
N ARG A 17 5.74 -22.24 -2.94
CA ARG A 17 4.51 -21.88 -3.67
C ARG A 17 3.59 -21.03 -2.80
N HIS A 18 2.76 -20.22 -3.45
CA HIS A 18 1.70 -19.42 -2.84
C HIS A 18 2.23 -18.33 -1.90
N LEU A 19 3.44 -17.83 -2.13
CA LEU A 19 3.91 -16.60 -1.49
C LEU A 19 3.01 -15.44 -1.89
N ASP A 20 2.55 -15.42 -3.13
CA ASP A 20 1.42 -14.63 -3.59
C ASP A 20 0.10 -15.32 -3.15
N ASP A 21 -0.70 -14.79 -2.21
CA ASP A 21 -0.42 -13.69 -1.27
C ASP A 21 -0.28 -14.17 0.20
N LYS A 22 0.19 -15.41 0.45
CA LYS A 22 0.43 -15.83 1.85
C LYS A 22 1.54 -15.04 2.54
N ALA A 23 2.43 -14.39 1.78
CA ALA A 23 3.41 -13.47 2.30
C ALA A 23 2.74 -12.21 2.88
N GLY A 24 1.75 -11.63 2.21
CA GLY A 24 0.91 -10.55 2.74
C GLY A 24 0.21 -10.97 4.03
N VAL A 25 -0.36 -12.18 4.04
CA VAL A 25 -0.97 -12.75 5.26
C VAL A 25 0.04 -12.85 6.41
N ALA A 26 1.24 -13.36 6.14
CA ALA A 26 2.30 -13.48 7.14
C ALA A 26 2.78 -12.12 7.67
N ILE A 27 2.89 -11.11 6.80
CA ILE A 27 3.18 -9.72 7.17
C ILE A 27 2.13 -9.20 8.14
N MET A 28 0.85 -9.36 7.82
CA MET A 28 -0.25 -8.86 8.64
C MET A 28 -0.29 -9.54 10.00
N LEU A 29 -0.17 -10.86 10.05
CA LEU A 29 -0.13 -11.61 11.31
C LEU A 29 1.11 -11.26 12.14
N GLY A 30 2.27 -11.08 11.51
CA GLY A 30 3.50 -10.66 12.17
C GLY A 30 3.41 -9.24 12.75
N ALA A 31 2.79 -8.31 12.02
CA ALA A 31 2.53 -6.96 12.51
C ALA A 31 1.56 -6.96 13.71
N LEU A 32 0.45 -7.71 13.61
CA LEU A 32 -0.52 -7.88 14.68
C LEU A 32 0.11 -8.48 15.95
N GLU A 33 0.89 -9.56 15.81
CA GLU A 33 1.59 -10.18 16.93
C GLU A 33 2.57 -9.19 17.58
N ALA A 34 3.33 -8.45 16.77
CA ALA A 34 4.25 -7.44 17.29
C ALA A 34 3.52 -6.31 18.03
N MET A 35 2.40 -5.82 17.51
CA MET A 35 1.57 -4.80 18.16
C MET A 35 1.01 -5.30 19.49
N GLN A 36 0.48 -6.53 19.52
CA GLN A 36 -0.02 -7.17 20.75
C GLN A 36 1.09 -7.34 21.80
N ARG A 37 2.25 -7.87 21.40
CA ARG A 37 3.40 -8.07 22.30
C ARG A 37 3.96 -6.77 22.85
N GLN A 38 3.87 -5.68 22.10
CA GLN A 38 4.37 -4.37 22.50
C GLN A 38 3.27 -3.47 23.10
N GLU A 39 2.05 -3.98 23.26
CA GLU A 39 0.90 -3.24 23.79
C GLU A 39 0.68 -1.90 23.05
N ILE A 40 0.78 -1.92 21.72
CA ILE A 40 0.60 -0.73 20.88
C ILE A 40 -0.88 -0.34 20.83
N GLU A 41 -1.20 0.88 21.25
CA GLU A 41 -2.52 1.48 21.08
C GLU A 41 -2.64 2.11 19.68
N THR A 42 -3.76 1.85 19.00
CA THR A 42 -4.10 2.50 17.72
C THR A 42 -4.95 3.74 17.99
N PRO A 43 -4.66 4.89 17.35
CA PRO A 43 -5.42 6.13 17.56
C PRO A 43 -6.83 6.07 16.97
N VAL A 44 -7.10 5.09 16.10
CA VAL A 44 -8.39 4.83 15.47
C VAL A 44 -8.64 3.32 15.36
N ASP A 45 -9.88 2.94 15.08
CA ASP A 45 -10.22 1.55 14.77
C ASP A 45 -9.47 1.09 13.51
N THR A 46 -8.81 -0.06 13.62
CA THR A 46 -8.05 -0.67 12.52
C THR A 46 -8.59 -2.06 12.23
N TYR A 47 -9.14 -2.24 11.03
CA TYR A 47 -9.69 -3.50 10.57
C TYR A 47 -8.66 -4.25 9.72
N TRP A 48 -8.46 -5.53 10.01
CA TRP A 48 -7.54 -6.40 9.27
C TRP A 48 -8.38 -7.36 8.42
N LEU A 49 -8.31 -7.20 7.10
CA LEU A 49 -9.12 -7.94 6.16
C LEU A 49 -8.26 -8.95 5.39
N PHE A 50 -8.68 -10.21 5.41
CA PHE A 50 -8.10 -11.26 4.57
C PHE A 50 -9.15 -11.67 3.54
N THR A 51 -8.93 -11.29 2.29
CA THR A 51 -9.82 -11.66 1.19
C THR A 51 -9.45 -13.06 0.68
N ILE A 52 -10.45 -13.81 0.21
CA ILE A 52 -10.27 -15.19 -0.27
C ILE A 52 -10.57 -15.34 -1.77
N GLY A 53 -10.86 -14.23 -2.45
CA GLY A 53 -11.32 -14.19 -3.83
C GLY A 53 -10.69 -13.08 -4.66
N GLU A 54 -9.55 -12.53 -4.22
CA GLU A 54 -8.72 -11.60 -5.02
C GLU A 54 -8.42 -12.21 -6.40
N GLU A 55 -7.93 -13.46 -6.41
CA GLU A 55 -7.55 -14.25 -7.59
C GLU A 55 -8.66 -14.49 -8.63
N VAL A 56 -9.91 -14.24 -8.25
CA VAL A 56 -11.09 -14.32 -9.11
C VAL A 56 -11.79 -12.96 -9.30
N GLY A 57 -11.14 -11.88 -8.87
CA GLY A 57 -11.53 -10.50 -9.04
C GLY A 57 -12.60 -9.98 -8.08
N VAL A 58 -12.86 -10.69 -6.97
CA VAL A 58 -13.91 -10.35 -5.98
C VAL A 58 -13.35 -9.56 -4.80
N GLY A 59 -12.09 -9.78 -4.43
CA GLY A 59 -11.30 -8.91 -3.54
C GLY A 59 -12.02 -8.26 -2.34
N ALA A 60 -11.68 -7.00 -2.07
CA ALA A 60 -12.28 -6.18 -1.01
C ALA A 60 -13.64 -5.53 -1.36
N SER A 61 -14.32 -5.99 -2.41
CA SER A 61 -15.52 -5.34 -2.98
C SER A 61 -16.71 -5.20 -2.00
N ALA A 62 -16.92 -6.18 -1.13
CA ALA A 62 -18.11 -6.28 -0.27
C ALA A 62 -17.85 -6.01 1.22
N ALA A 63 -16.59 -5.90 1.64
CA ALA A 63 -16.21 -5.90 3.05
C ALA A 63 -16.00 -4.50 3.66
N LEU A 64 -16.07 -3.45 2.83
CA LEU A 64 -15.87 -2.08 3.27
C LEU A 64 -17.19 -1.45 3.72
N VAL A 65 -17.17 -0.88 4.91
CA VAL A 65 -18.25 -0.04 5.45
C VAL A 65 -17.94 1.44 5.15
N PRO A 66 -18.96 2.32 5.04
CA PRO A 66 -18.77 3.72 4.66
C PRO A 66 -17.82 4.53 5.56
N GLU A 67 -17.60 4.09 6.80
CA GLU A 67 -16.79 4.75 7.81
C GLU A 67 -15.27 4.52 7.63
N ILE A 68 -14.86 3.69 6.66
CA ILE A 68 -13.43 3.44 6.39
C ILE A 68 -12.80 4.65 5.68
N ALA A 69 -11.96 5.39 6.40
CA ALA A 69 -11.25 6.55 5.85
C ALA A 69 -10.17 6.20 4.80
N SER A 70 -9.51 5.05 4.98
CA SER A 70 -8.43 4.59 4.12
C SER A 70 -8.34 3.06 4.06
N LEU A 71 -8.02 2.54 2.88
CA LEU A 71 -7.69 1.15 2.63
C LEU A 71 -6.23 1.05 2.16
N VAL A 72 -5.41 0.32 2.91
CA VAL A 72 -4.03 0.00 2.52
C VAL A 72 -3.98 -1.47 2.17
N ALA A 73 -3.87 -1.78 0.88
CA ALA A 73 -3.66 -3.14 0.40
C ALA A 73 -2.19 -3.55 0.63
N ILE A 74 -1.98 -4.82 0.98
CA ILE A 74 -0.65 -5.44 1.05
C ILE A 74 -0.70 -6.60 0.07
N ASP A 75 0.25 -6.64 -0.86
CA ASP A 75 0.20 -7.59 -1.96
C ASP A 75 1.58 -7.79 -2.58
N ASN A 76 1.70 -8.68 -3.56
CA ASN A 76 2.96 -8.92 -4.25
C ASN A 76 3.33 -7.74 -5.19
N GLY A 77 4.62 -7.49 -5.32
CA GLY A 77 5.19 -6.59 -6.31
C GLY A 77 6.23 -7.32 -7.12
N THR A 78 5.80 -8.04 -8.16
CA THR A 78 6.71 -8.87 -8.95
C THR A 78 7.94 -8.06 -9.41
N THR A 79 9.13 -8.56 -9.09
CA THR A 79 10.42 -7.95 -9.44
C THR A 79 10.79 -8.34 -10.86
N ALA A 80 10.92 -7.36 -11.74
CA ALA A 80 11.22 -7.60 -13.16
C ALA A 80 12.07 -6.46 -13.76
N PRO A 81 12.85 -6.74 -14.83
CA PRO A 81 13.58 -5.68 -15.53
C PRO A 81 12.65 -4.54 -15.97
N GLY A 82 12.99 -3.31 -15.59
CA GLY A 82 12.21 -2.12 -15.89
C GLY A 82 11.18 -1.73 -14.84
N GLN A 83 10.96 -2.56 -13.82
CA GLN A 83 10.24 -2.23 -12.59
C GLN A 83 11.19 -1.74 -11.52
N ALA A 84 10.68 -0.93 -10.59
CA ALA A 84 11.42 -0.47 -9.42
C ALA A 84 11.25 -1.39 -8.20
N SER A 85 10.28 -2.31 -8.22
CA SER A 85 10.07 -3.32 -7.18
C SER A 85 11.35 -4.07 -6.81
N ASP A 86 11.53 -4.33 -5.51
CA ASP A 86 12.77 -4.85 -4.93
C ASP A 86 12.47 -5.82 -3.77
N GLU A 87 13.21 -6.93 -3.70
CA GLU A 87 13.02 -8.00 -2.71
C GLU A 87 13.46 -7.60 -1.27
N PHE A 88 14.05 -6.42 -1.05
CA PHE A 88 14.70 -6.04 0.21
C PHE A 88 14.10 -4.81 0.92
N GLY A 89 12.91 -4.37 0.51
CA GLY A 89 12.24 -3.21 1.10
C GLY A 89 10.76 -3.15 0.75
N VAL A 90 10.12 -2.04 1.13
CA VAL A 90 8.73 -1.74 0.76
C VAL A 90 8.70 -1.17 -0.65
N THR A 91 7.88 -1.76 -1.53
CA THR A 91 7.51 -1.10 -2.78
C THR A 91 6.20 -0.36 -2.58
N LEU A 92 6.24 0.96 -2.50
CA LEU A 92 5.05 1.79 -2.47
C LEU A 92 4.53 1.98 -3.89
N ALA A 93 3.40 1.35 -4.22
CA ALA A 93 2.80 1.52 -5.53
C ALA A 93 2.18 2.91 -5.66
N MET A 94 2.52 3.61 -6.73
CA MET A 94 2.00 4.95 -7.03
C MET A 94 0.80 4.90 -7.95
N ALA A 95 0.67 3.83 -8.75
CA ALA A 95 -0.47 3.56 -9.60
C ALA A 95 -0.53 2.07 -9.97
N ASP A 96 -1.73 1.56 -10.22
CA ASP A 96 -1.98 0.27 -10.86
C ASP A 96 -2.76 0.46 -12.17
N GLN A 97 -3.33 -0.61 -12.76
CA GLN A 97 -4.08 -0.51 -14.01
C GLN A 97 -5.33 0.39 -13.92
N THR A 98 -5.86 0.62 -12.71
CA THR A 98 -7.07 1.43 -12.49
C THR A 98 -6.77 2.91 -12.38
N GLY A 99 -5.53 3.28 -12.05
CA GLY A 99 -5.10 4.66 -11.94
C GLY A 99 -4.15 4.90 -10.77
N PRO A 100 -3.90 6.18 -10.45
CA PRO A 100 -3.05 6.55 -9.32
C PRO A 100 -3.71 6.26 -7.97
N PHE A 101 -2.90 5.83 -7.02
CA PHE A 101 -3.29 5.75 -5.61
C PHE A 101 -3.39 7.14 -4.96
N ASP A 102 -4.00 7.24 -3.78
CA ASP A 102 -4.19 8.52 -3.11
C ASP A 102 -2.84 9.17 -2.76
N TYR A 103 -2.68 10.43 -3.17
CA TYR A 103 -1.44 11.18 -2.99
C TYR A 103 -1.08 11.40 -1.52
N HIS A 104 -2.07 11.74 -0.68
CA HIS A 104 -1.81 12.12 0.71
C HIS A 104 -1.49 10.90 1.56
N LEU A 105 -2.21 9.80 1.35
CA LEU A 105 -1.96 8.52 1.98
C LEU A 105 -0.60 7.94 1.56
N SER A 106 -0.30 7.93 0.26
CA SER A 106 1.00 7.48 -0.25
C SER A 106 2.15 8.34 0.30
N LYS A 107 1.95 9.66 0.40
CA LYS A 107 2.93 10.56 1.00
C LYS A 107 3.17 10.25 2.47
N LYS A 108 2.11 10.07 3.27
CA LYS A 108 2.21 9.69 4.70
C LYS A 108 3.00 8.39 4.88
N LEU A 109 2.67 7.35 4.11
CA LEU A 109 3.38 6.06 4.15
C LEU A 109 4.87 6.20 3.80
N PHE A 110 5.19 7.03 2.80
CA PHE A 110 6.58 7.31 2.42
C PHE A 110 7.34 8.09 3.52
N GLU A 111 6.69 9.06 4.16
CA GLU A 111 7.29 9.84 5.26
C GLU A 111 7.58 8.94 6.48
N LEU A 112 6.65 8.06 6.85
CA LEU A 112 6.85 7.06 7.92
C LEU A 112 8.07 6.16 7.63
N CYS A 113 8.29 5.79 6.37
CA CYS A 113 9.48 5.03 6.00
C CYS A 113 10.77 5.82 6.29
N GLY A 114 10.81 7.10 5.94
CA GLY A 114 11.95 7.98 6.21
C GLY A 114 12.20 8.19 7.70
N GLU A 115 11.14 8.42 8.47
CA GLU A 115 11.21 8.64 9.93
C GLU A 115 11.75 7.43 10.70
N HIS A 116 11.41 6.21 10.24
CA HIS A 116 11.78 4.96 10.91
C HIS A 116 12.90 4.17 10.22
N GLY A 117 13.54 4.75 9.21
CA GLY A 117 14.65 4.12 8.49
C GLY A 117 14.25 2.83 7.75
N ILE A 118 13.01 2.77 7.26
CA ILE A 118 12.49 1.64 6.48
C ILE A 118 12.88 1.86 5.02
N ARG A 119 13.54 0.88 4.42
CA ARG A 119 13.89 0.92 3.00
C ARG A 119 12.61 0.91 2.17
N VAL A 120 12.46 1.90 1.29
CA VAL A 120 11.29 2.08 0.44
C VAL A 120 11.69 2.53 -0.96
N GLN A 121 10.95 2.04 -1.95
CA GLN A 121 11.00 2.46 -3.34
C GLN A 121 9.59 2.73 -3.84
N LYS A 122 9.45 3.48 -4.93
CA LYS A 122 8.17 3.78 -5.58
C LYS A 122 8.11 3.11 -6.93
N ASP A 123 6.96 2.55 -7.28
CA ASP A 123 6.77 1.89 -8.58
C ASP A 123 5.38 2.16 -9.18
N VAL A 124 5.21 1.85 -10.46
CA VAL A 124 3.95 1.93 -11.20
C VAL A 124 3.68 0.60 -11.90
N PHE A 125 2.58 -0.06 -11.53
CA PHE A 125 2.24 -1.38 -12.03
C PHE A 125 1.16 -1.32 -13.14
N ARG A 126 1.60 -1.21 -14.40
CA ARG A 126 0.69 -0.92 -15.53
C ARG A 126 -0.35 -2.01 -15.85
N TYR A 127 -0.06 -3.27 -15.54
CA TYR A 127 -0.89 -4.44 -15.87
C TYR A 127 -1.26 -5.25 -14.62
N TYR A 128 -1.36 -4.55 -13.49
CA TYR A 128 -1.61 -5.12 -12.17
C TYR A 128 -2.95 -4.62 -11.66
N ARG A 129 -3.68 -5.48 -10.94
CA ARG A 129 -4.95 -5.13 -10.31
C ARG A 129 -4.87 -5.55 -8.85
N SER A 130 -5.08 -4.61 -7.95
CA SER A 130 -5.04 -4.84 -6.51
C SER A 130 -6.44 -5.01 -5.91
N ASP A 131 -6.53 -5.45 -4.66
CA ASP A 131 -7.78 -5.40 -3.90
C ASP A 131 -8.33 -3.98 -3.71
N ALA A 132 -7.44 -2.97 -3.72
CA ALA A 132 -7.83 -1.58 -3.74
C ALA A 132 -8.58 -1.18 -5.02
N ALA A 133 -8.25 -1.77 -6.17
CA ALA A 133 -9.02 -1.59 -7.40
C ALA A 133 -10.45 -2.12 -7.24
N SER A 134 -10.60 -3.31 -6.65
CA SER A 134 -11.92 -3.94 -6.39
C SER A 134 -12.81 -3.08 -5.49
N ALA A 135 -12.22 -2.40 -4.50
CA ALA A 135 -12.93 -1.47 -3.62
C ALA A 135 -13.43 -0.22 -4.36
N VAL A 136 -12.55 0.42 -5.14
CA VAL A 136 -12.89 1.65 -5.89
C VAL A 136 -13.93 1.36 -6.97
N GLU A 137 -13.79 0.25 -7.71
CA GLU A 137 -14.75 -0.15 -8.75
C GLU A 137 -16.13 -0.51 -8.19
N ALA A 138 -16.21 -0.99 -6.95
CA ALA A 138 -17.48 -1.23 -6.24
C ALA A 138 -18.19 0.08 -5.81
N GLY A 139 -17.53 1.24 -5.96
CA GLY A 139 -18.11 2.55 -5.67
C GLY A 139 -17.85 3.05 -4.25
N HIS A 140 -16.90 2.46 -3.52
CA HIS A 140 -16.51 2.96 -2.19
C HIS A 140 -15.72 4.27 -2.32
N ASP A 141 -16.17 5.34 -1.64
CA ASP A 141 -15.45 6.61 -1.52
C ASP A 141 -14.36 6.50 -0.45
N VAL A 142 -13.31 5.72 -0.75
CA VAL A 142 -12.21 5.42 0.17
C VAL A 142 -10.88 5.77 -0.46
N ARG A 143 -9.95 6.33 0.33
CA ARG A 143 -8.57 6.52 -0.13
C ARG A 143 -7.84 5.20 -0.14
N THR A 144 -7.16 4.90 -1.23
CA THR A 144 -6.43 3.65 -1.39
C THR A 144 -4.93 3.87 -1.50
N ALA A 145 -4.18 2.91 -0.96
CA ALA A 145 -2.75 2.75 -1.21
C ALA A 145 -2.40 1.26 -1.29
N LEU A 146 -1.25 0.96 -1.90
CA LEU A 146 -0.74 -0.41 -2.03
C LEU A 146 0.71 -0.48 -1.56
N LEU A 147 0.94 -1.33 -0.57
CA LEU A 147 2.25 -1.73 -0.07
C LEU A 147 2.62 -3.07 -0.66
N ALA A 148 3.54 -3.06 -1.62
CA ALA A 148 3.97 -4.27 -2.28
C ALA A 148 5.29 -4.81 -1.71
N PHE A 149 5.39 -6.14 -1.57
CA PHE A 149 6.64 -6.82 -1.25
C PHE A 149 7.22 -7.49 -2.51
N GLY A 150 8.53 -7.37 -2.72
CA GLY A 150 9.18 -7.92 -3.92
C GLY A 150 9.13 -9.44 -3.94
N VAL A 151 8.55 -10.01 -5.00
CA VAL A 151 8.53 -11.47 -5.29
C VAL A 151 9.13 -11.72 -6.66
N ASP A 152 9.91 -12.80 -6.77
CA ASP A 152 10.35 -13.35 -8.05
C ASP A 152 9.49 -14.56 -8.42
N ALA A 153 9.20 -14.70 -9.72
CA ALA A 153 8.42 -15.80 -10.29
C ALA A 153 7.02 -16.03 -9.65
N SER A 154 6.28 -14.95 -9.34
CA SER A 154 4.87 -14.98 -8.91
C SER A 154 4.03 -15.95 -9.77
N HIS A 155 3.10 -16.67 -9.14
CA HIS A 155 2.28 -17.77 -9.70
C HIS A 155 3.08 -19.03 -10.10
N GLY A 156 4.38 -19.08 -9.78
CA GLY A 156 5.28 -20.19 -10.07
C GLY A 156 5.81 -20.90 -8.83
N TYR A 157 7.14 -21.08 -8.79
CA TYR A 157 7.88 -21.44 -7.59
C TYR A 157 8.60 -20.18 -7.15
N GLU A 158 8.02 -19.52 -6.17
CA GLU A 158 8.25 -18.10 -5.90
C GLU A 158 9.41 -17.93 -4.93
N ARG A 159 10.11 -16.82 -5.06
CA ARG A 159 11.17 -16.42 -4.13
C ARG A 159 10.88 -15.03 -3.56
N ILE A 160 11.10 -14.89 -2.26
CA ILE A 160 11.08 -13.61 -1.55
C ILE A 160 12.26 -13.54 -0.59
N HIS A 161 12.69 -12.34 -0.22
CA HIS A 161 13.66 -12.15 0.84
C HIS A 161 12.97 -11.64 2.13
N LEU A 162 13.40 -12.17 3.28
CA LEU A 162 12.83 -11.85 4.59
C LEU A 162 12.82 -10.33 4.90
N HIS A 163 13.77 -9.58 4.33
CA HIS A 163 13.80 -8.12 4.48
C HIS A 163 12.55 -7.42 3.93
N ALA A 164 11.98 -7.86 2.80
CA ALA A 164 10.73 -7.26 2.31
C ALA A 164 9.60 -7.47 3.34
N LEU A 165 9.42 -8.71 3.82
CA LEU A 165 8.41 -9.04 4.82
C LEU A 165 8.54 -8.17 6.08
N ILE A 166 9.75 -8.08 6.63
CA ILE A 166 10.02 -7.28 7.84
C ILE A 166 9.80 -5.78 7.57
N SER A 167 10.20 -5.27 6.41
CA SER A 167 10.06 -3.84 6.09
C SER A 167 8.60 -3.45 5.96
N VAL A 168 7.80 -4.25 5.26
CA VAL A 168 6.36 -4.01 5.12
C VAL A 168 5.67 -4.16 6.47
N ALA A 169 5.98 -5.19 7.26
CA ALA A 169 5.39 -5.37 8.60
C ALA A 169 5.69 -4.17 9.52
N LYS A 170 6.93 -3.68 9.52
CA LYS A 170 7.30 -2.45 10.27
C LYS A 170 6.47 -1.25 9.82
N LEU A 171 6.35 -1.02 8.51
CA LEU A 171 5.58 0.10 8.00
C LEU A 171 4.11 -0.01 8.39
N VAL A 172 3.52 -1.20 8.33
CA VAL A 172 2.13 -1.43 8.75
C VAL A 172 1.95 -1.11 10.23
N VAL A 173 2.86 -1.55 11.10
CA VAL A 173 2.81 -1.22 12.54
C VAL A 173 2.92 0.30 12.76
N HIS A 174 3.88 0.96 12.12
CA HIS A 174 4.05 2.42 12.24
C HIS A 174 2.85 3.18 11.68
N TYR A 175 2.25 2.71 10.59
CA TYR A 175 1.04 3.30 10.03
C TYR A 175 -0.15 3.14 10.97
N ALA A 176 -0.39 1.94 11.50
CA ALA A 176 -1.48 1.66 12.43
C ALA A 176 -1.36 2.44 13.74
N ALA A 177 -0.14 2.72 14.20
CA ALA A 177 0.12 3.54 15.39
C ALA A 177 0.15 5.05 15.12
N SER A 178 0.16 5.48 13.86
CA SER A 178 0.31 6.90 13.51
C SER A 178 -1.00 7.67 13.59
N GLU A 179 -0.92 8.93 14.05
CA GLU A 179 -2.09 9.81 14.08
C GLU A 179 -2.69 10.04 12.68
N VAL A 180 -3.99 10.35 12.66
CA VAL A 180 -4.71 10.72 11.44
C VAL A 180 -4.26 12.12 11.00
N GLN A 181 -3.35 12.18 10.02
CA GLN A 181 -2.80 13.45 9.52
C GLN A 181 -3.69 14.14 8.47
N ILE A 182 -4.66 13.40 7.91
CA ILE A 182 -5.59 13.94 6.92
C ILE A 182 -6.81 14.44 7.70
N GLU A 183 -6.92 15.77 7.88
CA GLU A 183 -7.95 16.39 8.73
C GLU A 183 -9.38 15.92 8.41
N ARG A 184 -9.71 15.74 7.13
CA ARG A 184 -11.02 15.20 6.71
C ARG A 184 -11.34 13.84 7.33
N ASP A 185 -10.32 13.04 7.63
CA ASP A 185 -10.46 11.66 8.08
C ASP A 185 -10.61 11.55 9.60
N SER A 186 -10.46 12.67 10.31
CA SER A 186 -10.76 12.77 11.74
C SER A 186 -12.23 13.07 12.06
N GLU A 187 -13.06 13.36 11.06
CA GLU A 187 -14.50 13.65 11.25
C GLU A 187 -15.38 12.75 10.37
N GLU A 188 -16.46 12.19 10.93
CA GLU A 188 -17.34 11.22 10.25
C GLU A 188 -18.03 11.76 8.99
N VAL A 189 -18.28 13.08 8.88
CA VAL A 189 -18.82 13.74 7.67
C VAL A 189 -18.47 15.23 7.70
N SER A 190 -17.56 15.70 6.83
CA SER A 190 -17.21 17.13 6.74
C SER A 190 -17.64 17.77 5.40
N GLY A 191 -17.90 19.08 5.42
CA GLY A 191 -18.07 19.88 4.20
C GLY A 191 -16.72 20.15 3.48
N LEU A 192 -16.64 21.15 2.60
CA LEU A 192 -15.39 21.50 1.89
C LEU A 192 -14.23 21.97 2.80
N ARG A 193 -14.48 22.26 4.08
CA ARG A 193 -13.43 22.60 5.06
C ARG A 193 -12.68 21.33 5.47
N GLY A 194 -11.36 21.39 5.55
CA GLY A 194 -10.50 20.23 5.82
C GLY A 194 -10.16 19.38 4.59
N PHE A 195 -10.63 19.76 3.39
CA PHE A 195 -10.26 19.06 2.15
C PHE A 195 -8.76 19.23 1.87
N THR A 196 -8.09 18.14 1.54
CA THR A 196 -6.64 18.12 1.38
C THR A 196 -6.20 18.98 0.19
N ARG A 197 -5.08 19.69 0.36
CA ARG A 197 -4.46 20.50 -0.69
C ARG A 197 -3.01 20.12 -0.84
N GLN A 198 -2.54 20.06 -2.09
CA GLN A 198 -1.12 19.95 -2.35
C GLN A 198 -0.44 21.28 -2.00
N LYS A 199 0.64 21.23 -1.23
CA LYS A 199 1.46 22.41 -0.90
C LYS A 199 2.35 22.76 -2.10
N VAL A 200 1.74 23.25 -3.17
CA VAL A 200 2.47 23.73 -4.35
C VAL A 200 2.52 25.26 -4.27
N ALA A 201 3.71 25.84 -4.44
CA ALA A 201 3.83 27.28 -4.57
C ALA A 201 3.07 27.73 -5.83
N PRO A 202 2.33 28.86 -5.78
CA PRO A 202 1.74 29.43 -6.99
C PRO A 202 2.83 29.62 -8.04
N ALA A 203 2.59 29.16 -9.27
CA ALA A 203 3.50 29.45 -10.37
C ALA A 203 3.49 30.96 -10.64
N GLU A 204 4.66 31.54 -10.89
CA GLU A 204 4.75 32.90 -11.41
C GLU A 204 4.17 32.92 -12.84
N GLN A 205 2.89 33.25 -12.94
CA GLN A 205 2.20 33.33 -14.23
C GLN A 205 2.36 34.74 -14.81
N LEU A 206 3.25 34.85 -15.80
CA LEU A 206 3.42 36.06 -16.60
C LEU A 206 2.36 36.17 -17.70
N LEU A 207 1.92 35.04 -18.26
CA LEU A 207 0.97 35.00 -19.37
C LEU A 207 -0.46 35.27 -18.90
N ARG A 208 -1.06 36.35 -19.41
CA ARG A 208 -2.47 36.69 -19.18
C ARG A 208 -3.27 36.37 -20.44
N ALA A 209 -4.48 35.82 -20.26
CA ALA A 209 -5.35 35.34 -21.34
C ALA A 209 -5.74 36.39 -22.40
N ASN A 210 -5.40 37.68 -22.20
CA ASN A 210 -5.75 38.79 -23.08
C ASN A 210 -4.53 39.65 -23.50
N GLU A 211 -3.30 39.21 -23.24
CA GLU A 211 -2.13 39.91 -23.78
C GLU A 211 -1.86 39.38 -25.19
N PRO A 212 -1.85 40.23 -26.23
CA PRO A 212 -1.42 39.80 -27.55
C PRO A 212 0.04 39.34 -27.46
N ASP A 213 0.36 38.22 -28.11
CA ASP A 213 1.75 37.77 -28.23
C ASP A 213 2.57 38.94 -28.80
N GLU A 214 3.55 39.42 -28.03
CA GLU A 214 4.49 40.41 -28.55
C GLU A 214 5.28 39.78 -29.71
N PRO A 215 5.44 40.50 -30.84
CA PRO A 215 6.09 39.97 -32.05
C PRO A 215 7.58 39.69 -31.89
#